data_AF-L7WRZ7-F1
#
_entry.id   AF-L7WRZ7-F1
#
_cell.length_a   1.000
_cell.length_b   1.000
_cell.length_c   1.000
_cell.angle_alpha   90.00
_cell.angle_beta   90.00
_cell.angle_gamma   90.00
#
_symmetry.space_group_name_H-M   'P 1'
#
loop_
_entity.id
_entity.type
_entity.pdbx_description
1 polymer ?
#
loop_
_entity_poly.entity_id
_entity_poly.type
_entity_poly.pdbx_seq_one_letter_code
_entity_poly.pdbx_strand_id
1 'polypeptide(L)'
;MDGYHLPRAQLAAMPDPATAIYRRGAEFTFDGEGFYRLVQRLRERLTAASPTVFAPSFDHAIKDPVPDDVAISPGSRVIILEGLYLSLNREPWSSAAALMDESWFVGVDREIARARLVKRHVTSGIVPDTAAAEHRILSTDFLNADDIVKNRLPVQEMVPGNWRELSQDRLD
;
A
#
# COMPACT_ATOMS: atom_id res chain seq x y z
N MET A 1 -1.73 1.86 -4.16
CA MET A 1 -2.83 1.32 -3.32
C MET A 1 -3.49 2.39 -2.45
N ASP A 2 -2.78 3.46 -2.10
CA ASP A 2 -3.21 4.44 -1.10
C ASP A 2 -4.57 5.10 -1.33
N GLY A 3 -5.00 5.28 -2.58
CA GLY A 3 -6.33 5.81 -2.89
C GLY A 3 -7.49 4.93 -2.44
N TYR A 4 -7.23 3.69 -2.03
CA TYR A 4 -8.22 2.80 -1.45
C TYR A 4 -8.25 2.83 0.09
N HIS A 5 -7.55 3.75 0.75
CA HIS A 5 -7.84 3.99 2.17
C HIS A 5 -9.30 4.38 2.33
N LEU A 6 -9.97 3.83 3.35
CA LEU A 6 -11.31 4.28 3.69
C LEU A 6 -11.27 5.77 4.08
N PRO A 7 -12.24 6.59 3.62
CA PRO A 7 -12.39 7.96 4.07
C PRO A 7 -12.50 8.03 5.60
N ARG A 8 -11.97 9.09 6.22
CA ARG A 8 -12.09 9.29 7.69
C ARG A 8 -13.53 9.23 8.18
N ALA A 9 -14.49 9.68 7.38
CA ALA A 9 -15.91 9.58 7.70
C ALA A 9 -16.38 8.12 7.84
N GLN A 10 -15.88 7.21 7.00
CA GLN A 10 -16.17 5.78 7.10
C GLN A 10 -15.45 5.13 8.29
N LEU A 11 -14.19 5.49 8.54
CA LEU A 11 -13.47 5.03 9.73
C LEU A 11 -14.18 5.49 11.02
N ALA A 12 -14.69 6.72 11.05
CA ALA A 12 -15.44 7.26 12.18
C ALA A 12 -16.80 6.56 12.43
N ALA A 13 -17.33 5.88 11.41
CA ALA A 13 -18.59 5.14 11.47
C ALA A 13 -18.41 3.64 11.77
N MET A 14 -17.17 3.16 11.92
CA MET A 14 -16.89 1.76 12.28
C MET A 14 -17.32 1.45 13.72
N PRO A 15 -17.50 0.16 14.09
CA PRO A 15 -17.86 -0.23 15.46
C PRO A 15 -16.86 0.24 16.54
N ASP A 16 -15.57 0.34 16.19
CA ASP A 16 -14.52 0.91 17.04
C ASP A 16 -13.73 2.00 16.28
N PRO A 17 -14.25 3.24 16.26
CA PRO A 17 -13.63 4.36 15.54
C PRO A 17 -12.23 4.69 16.05
N ALA A 18 -12.01 4.56 17.36
CA ALA A 18 -10.74 4.89 17.99
C ALA A 18 -9.64 3.96 17.48
N THR A 19 -9.91 2.64 17.48
CA THR A 19 -8.98 1.66 16.90
C THR A 19 -8.84 1.84 15.39
N ALA A 20 -9.91 2.09 14.65
CA ALA A 20 -9.85 2.29 13.20
C ALA A 20 -8.96 3.48 12.79
N ILE A 21 -9.08 4.61 13.50
CA ILE A 21 -8.25 5.80 13.28
C ILE A 21 -6.80 5.53 13.73
N TYR A 22 -6.61 4.89 14.88
CA TYR A 22 -5.28 4.57 15.40
C TYR A 22 -4.50 3.62 14.48
N ARG A 23 -5.20 2.60 13.96
CA ARG A 23 -4.66 1.58 13.06
C ARG A 23 -4.80 1.96 11.59
N ARG A 24 -5.09 3.22 11.23
CA ARG A 24 -5.18 3.63 9.81
C ARG A 24 -3.88 3.29 9.09
N GLY A 25 -4.01 2.49 8.03
CA GLY A 25 -2.90 1.83 7.34
C GLY A 25 -2.89 0.31 7.53
N ALA A 26 -3.63 -0.23 8.51
CA ALA A 26 -3.91 -1.67 8.62
C ALA A 26 -4.89 -2.12 7.53
N GLU A 27 -4.85 -3.39 7.15
CA GLU A 27 -5.60 -3.94 6.02
C GLU A 27 -7.11 -3.61 6.07
N PHE A 28 -7.77 -3.81 7.21
CA PHE A 28 -9.20 -3.51 7.38
C PHE A 28 -9.58 -2.02 7.23
N THR A 29 -8.59 -1.12 7.13
CA THR A 29 -8.79 0.33 6.93
C THR A 29 -8.74 0.72 5.45
N PHE A 30 -8.74 -0.25 4.54
CA PHE A 30 -8.82 -0.07 3.09
C PHE A 30 -10.13 -0.64 2.52
N ASP A 31 -10.62 -0.05 1.43
CA ASP A 31 -11.63 -0.65 0.54
C ASP A 31 -10.96 -1.69 -0.37
N GLY A 32 -10.67 -2.87 0.19
CA GLY A 32 -10.09 -3.98 -0.56
C GLY A 32 -10.98 -4.43 -1.73
N GLU A 33 -12.31 -4.37 -1.56
CA GLU A 33 -13.27 -4.73 -2.61
C GLU A 33 -13.24 -3.75 -3.78
N GLY A 34 -13.13 -2.45 -3.49
CA GLY A 34 -12.90 -1.42 -4.51
C GLY A 34 -11.60 -1.63 -5.26
N PHE A 35 -10.53 -2.00 -4.56
CA PHE A 35 -9.25 -2.32 -5.19
C PHE A 35 -9.38 -3.55 -6.10
N TYR A 36 -10.02 -4.61 -5.62
CA TYR A 36 -10.24 -5.82 -6.41
C TYR A 36 -11.05 -5.54 -7.68
N ARG A 37 -12.13 -4.73 -7.60
CA ARG A 37 -12.91 -4.29 -8.78
C ARG A 37 -12.05 -3.55 -9.80
N LEU A 38 -11.13 -2.69 -9.37
CA LEU A 38 -10.18 -2.04 -10.27
C LEU A 38 -9.31 -3.08 -10.98
N VAL A 39 -8.73 -4.04 -10.25
CA VAL A 39 -7.88 -5.06 -10.85
C VAL A 39 -8.65 -5.92 -11.86
N GLN A 40 -9.89 -6.31 -11.55
CA GLN A 40 -10.77 -7.00 -12.50
C GLN A 40 -10.95 -6.19 -13.79
N ARG A 41 -11.25 -4.90 -13.66
CA ARG A 41 -11.43 -4.00 -14.80
C ARG A 41 -10.16 -3.84 -15.64
N LEU A 42 -9.00 -3.76 -14.99
CA LEU A 42 -7.71 -3.66 -15.68
C LEU A 42 -7.31 -4.96 -16.39
N ARG A 43 -7.82 -6.11 -15.93
CA ARG A 43 -7.59 -7.42 -16.57
C ARG A 43 -8.48 -7.67 -17.79
N GLU A 44 -9.54 -6.89 -17.98
CA GLU A 44 -10.42 -7.01 -19.15
C GLU A 44 -9.61 -6.83 -20.46
N ARG A 45 -9.96 -7.61 -21.48
CA ARG A 45 -9.29 -7.53 -22.78
C ARG A 45 -9.56 -6.16 -23.42
N LEU A 46 -8.49 -5.45 -23.75
CA LEU A 46 -8.58 -4.16 -24.45
C LEU A 46 -9.08 -4.33 -25.88
N THR A 47 -9.98 -3.44 -26.30
CA THR A 47 -10.54 -3.32 -27.64
C THR A 47 -10.43 -1.87 -28.11
N ALA A 48 -10.72 -1.60 -29.38
CA ALA A 48 -10.77 -0.22 -29.90
C ALA A 48 -11.82 0.66 -29.17
N ALA A 49 -12.79 0.06 -28.49
CA ALA A 49 -13.85 0.75 -27.75
C ALA A 49 -13.61 0.77 -26.23
N SER A 50 -12.47 0.27 -25.73
CA SER A 50 -12.20 0.25 -24.30
C SER A 50 -12.11 1.68 -23.73
N PRO A 51 -12.84 1.99 -22.65
CA PRO A 51 -12.80 3.32 -22.04
C PRO A 51 -11.54 3.50 -21.19
N THR A 52 -11.23 4.76 -20.85
CA THR A 52 -10.33 5.08 -19.75
C THR A 52 -10.92 4.53 -18.44
N VAL A 53 -10.08 3.86 -17.65
CA VAL A 53 -10.40 3.41 -16.30
C VAL A 53 -9.88 4.45 -15.32
N PHE A 54 -10.66 4.80 -14.31
CA PHE A 54 -10.23 5.73 -13.28
C PHE A 54 -10.01 4.98 -11.97
N ALA A 55 -8.96 5.37 -11.25
CA ALA A 55 -8.63 4.88 -9.93
C ALA A 55 -8.53 6.06 -8.95
N PRO A 56 -8.81 5.87 -7.66
CA PRO A 56 -8.63 6.92 -6.68
C PRO A 56 -7.14 7.18 -6.40
N SER A 57 -6.81 8.42 -6.06
CA SER A 57 -5.54 8.78 -5.42
C SER A 57 -5.73 9.03 -3.93
N PHE A 58 -4.66 9.37 -3.21
CA PHE A 58 -4.74 9.82 -1.81
C PHE A 58 -4.09 11.19 -1.67
N ASP A 59 -4.86 12.17 -1.18
CA ASP A 59 -4.35 13.50 -0.93
C ASP A 59 -3.86 13.61 0.53
N HIS A 60 -2.54 13.74 0.68
CA HIS A 60 -1.88 13.85 1.99
C HIS A 60 -2.17 15.16 2.73
N ALA A 61 -2.61 16.23 2.03
CA ALA A 61 -2.98 17.50 2.65
C ALA A 61 -4.33 17.39 3.34
N ILE A 62 -5.35 16.85 2.65
CA ILE A 62 -6.68 16.63 3.24
C ILE A 62 -6.75 15.34 4.08
N LYS A 63 -5.79 14.42 3.89
CA LYS A 63 -5.68 13.11 4.54
C LYS A 63 -6.84 12.17 4.23
N ASP A 64 -7.30 12.15 2.98
CA ASP A 64 -8.40 11.31 2.49
C ASP A 64 -8.22 10.95 1.01
N PRO A 65 -8.85 9.87 0.53
CA PRO A 65 -8.82 9.48 -0.88
C PRO A 65 -9.55 10.49 -1.78
N VAL A 66 -9.06 10.67 -3.00
CA VAL A 66 -9.69 11.46 -4.06
C VAL A 66 -10.22 10.50 -5.13
N PRO A 67 -11.54 10.38 -5.33
CA PRO A 67 -12.10 9.49 -6.33
C PRO A 67 -11.76 9.96 -7.75
N ASP A 68 -11.64 9.00 -8.67
CA ASP A 68 -11.43 9.21 -10.11
C ASP A 68 -10.22 10.08 -10.51
N ASP A 69 -9.21 10.18 -9.65
CA ASP A 69 -8.08 11.11 -9.83
C ASP A 69 -6.97 10.56 -10.74
N VAL A 70 -6.85 9.24 -10.85
CA VAL A 70 -5.82 8.58 -11.67
C VAL A 70 -6.46 7.98 -12.92
N ALA A 71 -6.21 8.59 -14.07
CA ALA A 71 -6.68 8.10 -15.37
C ALA A 71 -5.74 7.05 -15.97
N ILE A 72 -6.25 5.85 -16.22
CA ILE A 72 -5.56 4.74 -16.86
C ILE A 72 -6.12 4.58 -18.27
N SER A 73 -5.36 5.06 -19.25
CA SER A 73 -5.74 5.04 -20.67
C SER A 73 -5.82 3.61 -21.22
N PRO A 74 -6.73 3.31 -22.16
CA PRO A 74 -6.73 2.04 -22.90
C PRO A 74 -5.45 1.85 -23.76
N GLY A 75 -4.58 2.87 -23.88
CA GLY A 75 -3.24 2.75 -24.45
C GLY A 75 -2.20 2.15 -23.50
N SER A 76 -2.46 2.10 -22.19
CA SER A 76 -1.55 1.52 -21.21
C SER A 76 -1.41 0.02 -21.46
N ARG A 77 -0.17 -0.46 -21.55
CA ARG A 77 0.17 -1.88 -21.80
C ARG A 77 0.83 -2.57 -20.61
N VAL A 78 1.45 -1.78 -19.74
CA VAL A 78 2.03 -2.22 -18.47
C VAL A 78 1.47 -1.32 -17.39
N ILE A 79 0.97 -1.92 -16.33
CA ILE A 79 0.45 -1.22 -15.16
C ILE A 79 1.18 -1.78 -13.94
N ILE A 80 1.83 -0.89 -13.19
CA ILE A 80 2.48 -1.25 -11.95
C ILE A 80 1.55 -0.86 -10.82
N LEU A 81 1.10 -1.86 -10.07
CA LEU A 81 0.36 -1.66 -8.82
C LEU A 81 1.36 -1.75 -7.68
N GLU A 82 1.36 -0.73 -6.81
CA GLU A 82 2.15 -0.73 -5.58
C GLU A 82 1.23 -0.70 -4.36
N GLY A 83 1.66 -1.30 -3.25
CA GLY A 83 0.91 -1.29 -1.99
C GLY A 83 1.34 -2.37 -1.00
N LEU A 84 0.89 -2.21 0.25
CA LEU A 84 1.20 -3.11 1.36
C LEU A 84 0.55 -4.50 1.21
N TYR A 85 -0.69 -4.55 0.73
CA TYR A 85 -1.53 -5.76 0.81
C TYR A 85 -1.70 -6.49 -0.52
N LEU A 86 -1.00 -6.09 -1.58
CA LEU A 86 -1.18 -6.65 -2.92
C LEU A 86 -0.91 -8.15 -3.05
N SER A 87 -0.10 -8.71 -2.15
CA SER A 87 0.21 -10.14 -2.09
C SER A 87 -0.30 -10.79 -0.79
N LEU A 88 -1.18 -10.13 -0.04
CA LEU A 88 -1.71 -10.68 1.19
C LEU A 88 -2.66 -11.86 0.90
N ASN A 89 -2.46 -13.00 1.55
CA ASN A 89 -3.27 -14.21 1.38
C ASN A 89 -4.56 -14.14 2.21
N ARG A 90 -5.38 -13.11 1.95
CA ARG A 90 -6.72 -12.91 2.50
C ARG A 90 -7.58 -12.25 1.45
N GLU A 91 -8.86 -12.59 1.40
CA GLU A 91 -9.80 -11.92 0.49
C GLU A 91 -10.01 -10.45 0.88
N PRO A 92 -10.21 -9.55 -0.09
CA PRO A 92 -10.22 -9.80 -1.54
C PRO A 92 -8.82 -9.69 -2.20
N TRP A 93 -7.78 -9.45 -1.41
CA TRP A 93 -6.41 -9.24 -1.87
C TRP A 93 -5.82 -10.44 -2.61
N SER A 94 -6.07 -11.66 -2.12
CA SER A 94 -5.67 -12.90 -2.77
C SER A 94 -6.28 -13.06 -4.17
N SER A 95 -7.57 -12.74 -4.32
CA SER A 95 -8.24 -12.75 -5.63
C SER A 95 -7.70 -11.67 -6.56
N ALA A 96 -7.39 -10.47 -6.03
CA ALA A 96 -6.76 -9.43 -6.82
C ALA A 96 -5.35 -9.85 -7.30
N ALA A 97 -4.54 -10.43 -6.42
CA ALA A 97 -3.20 -10.93 -6.75
C ALA A 97 -3.22 -11.97 -7.88
N ALA A 98 -4.23 -12.87 -7.88
CA ALA A 98 -4.38 -13.91 -8.89
C ALA A 98 -4.66 -13.38 -10.32
N LEU A 99 -5.05 -12.11 -10.45
CA LEU A 99 -5.27 -11.44 -11.73
C LEU A 99 -4.03 -10.69 -12.26
N MET A 100 -3.00 -10.53 -11.43
CA MET A 100 -1.75 -9.86 -11.80
C MET A 100 -0.82 -10.83 -12.53
N ASP A 101 -0.10 -10.36 -13.55
CA ASP A 101 0.83 -11.21 -14.30
C ASP A 101 2.13 -11.49 -13.53
N GLU A 102 2.59 -10.51 -12.75
CA GLU A 102 3.76 -10.62 -11.88
C GLU A 102 3.50 -9.95 -10.53
N SER A 103 4.07 -10.52 -9.48
CA SER A 103 4.04 -9.99 -8.12
C SER A 103 5.44 -10.01 -7.53
N TRP A 104 5.90 -8.86 -7.05
CA TRP A 104 7.22 -8.68 -6.46
C TRP A 104 7.08 -8.16 -5.03
N PHE A 105 7.98 -8.58 -4.15
CA PHE A 105 7.98 -8.12 -2.76
C PHE A 105 9.29 -7.46 -2.39
N VAL A 106 9.23 -6.24 -1.85
CA VAL A 106 10.41 -5.53 -1.37
C VAL A 106 10.74 -6.00 0.05
N GLY A 107 11.75 -6.87 0.17
CA GLY A 107 12.26 -7.32 1.46
C GLY A 107 13.27 -6.33 2.03
N VAL A 108 12.98 -5.74 3.18
CA VAL A 108 13.87 -4.79 3.86
C VAL A 108 14.19 -5.27 5.27
N ASP A 109 15.45 -5.12 5.69
CA ASP A 109 15.85 -5.40 7.05
C ASP A 109 15.07 -4.53 8.04
N ARG A 110 14.73 -5.10 9.21
CA ARG A 110 13.88 -4.44 10.21
C ARG A 110 14.48 -3.16 10.74
N GLU A 111 15.80 -3.12 10.97
CA GLU A 111 16.47 -1.93 11.50
C GLU A 111 16.59 -0.84 10.43
N ILE A 112 16.82 -1.22 9.17
CA ILE A 112 16.79 -0.29 8.04
C ILE A 112 15.39 0.33 7.88
N ALA A 113 14.34 -0.50 7.93
CA ALA A 113 12.97 -0.04 7.86
C ALA A 113 12.62 0.90 9.03
N ARG A 114 13.01 0.51 10.25
CA ARG A 114 12.85 1.32 11.47
C ARG A 114 13.47 2.70 11.32
N ALA A 115 14.75 2.77 10.95
CA ALA A 115 15.47 4.03 10.78
C ALA A 115 14.81 4.95 9.74
N ARG A 116 14.36 4.38 8.62
CA ARG A 116 13.65 5.12 7.56
C ARG A 116 12.29 5.61 8.05
N LEU A 117 11.54 4.79 8.79
CA LEU A 117 10.24 5.17 9.36
C LEU A 117 10.38 6.25 10.42
N VAL A 118 11.36 6.18 11.32
CA VAL A 118 11.63 7.22 12.32
C VAL A 118 11.84 8.56 11.63
N LYS A 119 12.77 8.59 10.67
CA LYS A 119 13.07 9.80 9.89
C LYS A 119 11.81 10.33 9.20
N ARG A 120 11.02 9.46 8.56
CA ARG A 120 9.78 9.83 7.87
C ARG A 120 8.78 10.47 8.82
N HIS A 121 8.46 9.82 9.94
CA HIS A 121 7.44 10.28 10.88
C HIS A 121 7.75 11.63 11.50
N VAL A 122 9.02 11.85 11.89
CA VAL A 122 9.47 13.12 12.46
C VAL A 122 9.49 14.21 11.40
N THR A 123 10.06 13.93 10.21
CA THR A 123 10.18 14.93 9.13
C THR A 123 8.81 15.37 8.60
N SER A 124 7.85 14.46 8.53
CA SER A 124 6.49 14.78 8.08
C SER A 124 5.61 15.40 9.18
N GLY A 125 6.11 15.52 10.41
CA GLY A 125 5.36 16.03 11.55
C GLY A 125 4.18 15.13 11.97
N ILE A 126 4.20 13.83 11.62
CA ILE A 126 3.17 12.88 12.11
C ILE A 126 3.31 12.70 13.63
N VAL A 127 4.54 12.76 14.12
CA VAL A 127 4.90 12.71 15.54
C VAL A 127 5.98 13.76 15.83
N PRO A 128 6.08 14.26 17.07
CA PRO A 128 6.97 15.38 17.40
C PRO A 128 8.45 15.00 17.44
N ASP A 129 8.78 13.75 17.77
CA ASP A 129 10.15 13.34 18.04
C ASP A 129 10.37 11.85 17.75
N THR A 130 11.62 11.41 17.89
CA THR A 130 12.03 10.03 17.69
C THR A 130 11.30 9.08 18.63
N ALA A 131 11.11 9.41 19.91
CA ALA A 131 10.48 8.50 20.87
C ALA A 131 9.01 8.21 20.50
N ALA A 132 8.28 9.23 20.08
CA ALA A 132 6.92 9.08 19.57
C ALA A 132 6.88 8.32 18.24
N ALA A 133 7.87 8.50 17.36
CA ALA A 133 8.01 7.71 16.14
C ALA A 133 8.22 6.22 16.43
N GLU A 134 9.11 5.90 17.35
CA GLU A 134 9.38 4.52 17.79
C GLU A 134 8.12 3.84 18.34
N HIS A 135 7.38 4.54 19.20
CA HIS A 135 6.12 4.03 19.73
C HIS A 135 5.12 3.74 18.61
N ARG A 136 4.96 4.67 17.66
CA ARG A 136 4.06 4.48 16.51
C ARG A 136 4.49 3.31 15.63
N ILE A 137 5.78 3.17 15.34
CA ILE A 137 6.32 2.08 14.53
C ILE A 137 5.97 0.73 15.16
N LEU A 138 6.26 0.57 16.45
CA LEU A 138 6.00 -0.68 17.17
C LEU A 138 4.51 -1.02 17.27
N SER A 139 3.66 -0.01 17.44
CA SER A 139 2.23 -0.21 17.69
C SER A 139 1.35 -0.18 16.43
N THR A 140 1.88 0.23 15.27
CA THR A 140 1.13 0.30 14.01
C THR A 140 1.90 -0.33 12.85
N ASP A 141 3.03 0.26 12.45
CA ASP A 141 3.70 -0.09 11.19
C ASP A 141 4.25 -1.51 11.22
N PHE A 142 4.87 -1.90 12.33
CA PHE A 142 5.46 -3.22 12.49
C PHE A 142 4.41 -4.31 12.71
N LEU A 143 3.28 -4.00 13.34
CA LEU A 143 2.15 -4.93 13.38
C LEU A 143 1.63 -5.25 11.98
N ASN A 144 1.51 -4.23 11.12
CA ASN A 144 1.07 -4.42 9.74
C ASN A 144 2.15 -5.16 8.91
N ALA A 145 3.43 -4.81 9.07
CA ALA A 145 4.52 -5.50 8.40
C ALA A 145 4.60 -6.99 8.78
N ASP A 146 4.44 -7.31 10.07
CA ASP A 146 4.49 -8.69 10.55
C ASP A 146 3.33 -9.52 10.02
N ASP A 147 2.14 -8.92 9.96
CA ASP A 147 0.95 -9.52 9.35
C ASP A 147 1.16 -9.81 7.86
N ILE A 148 1.69 -8.85 7.10
CA ILE A 148 2.02 -9.03 5.67
C ILE A 148 3.04 -10.15 5.48
N VAL A 149 4.17 -10.11 6.20
CA VAL A 149 5.25 -11.10 6.05
C VAL A 149 4.78 -12.50 6.42
N LYS A 150 3.98 -12.63 7.48
CA LYS A 150 3.45 -13.92 7.94
C LYS A 150 2.39 -14.51 7.00
N ASN A 151 1.58 -13.65 6.38
CA ASN A 151 0.38 -14.05 5.66
C ASN A 151 0.42 -13.73 4.16
N ARG A 152 1.60 -13.49 3.56
CA ARG A 152 1.70 -13.25 2.11
C ARG A 152 1.59 -14.53 1.29
N LEU A 153 1.10 -14.40 0.07
CA LEU A 153 1.25 -15.35 -1.01
C LEU A 153 2.74 -15.45 -1.43
N PRO A 154 3.15 -16.55 -2.08
CA PRO A 154 4.40 -16.59 -2.84
C PRO A 154 4.41 -15.47 -3.89
N VAL A 155 5.58 -14.87 -4.10
CA VAL A 155 5.81 -13.84 -5.11
C VAL A 155 6.87 -14.33 -6.09
N GLN A 156 6.88 -13.79 -7.31
CA GLN A 156 7.84 -14.18 -8.35
C GLN A 156 9.25 -13.67 -8.03
N GLU A 157 9.37 -12.46 -7.47
CA GLU A 157 10.66 -11.82 -7.18
C GLU A 157 10.68 -11.25 -5.75
N MET A 158 11.79 -11.47 -5.04
CA MET A 158 12.11 -10.77 -3.79
C MET A 158 13.13 -9.68 -4.07
N VAL A 159 12.70 -8.42 -4.03
CA VAL A 159 13.56 -7.27 -4.32
C VAL A 159 14.23 -6.77 -3.03
N PRO A 160 15.57 -6.62 -3.00
CA PRO A 160 16.26 -6.10 -1.83
C PRO A 160 15.94 -4.62 -1.57
N GLY A 161 15.37 -4.32 -0.40
CA GLY A 161 15.00 -2.98 0.05
C GLY A 161 16.18 -2.10 0.48
N ASN A 162 17.38 -2.66 0.57
CA ASN A 162 18.65 -1.96 0.82
C ASN A 162 19.32 -1.44 -0.46
N TRP A 163 18.57 -1.28 -1.57
CA TRP A 163 19.10 -0.87 -2.88
C TRP A 163 19.93 0.41 -2.87
N ARG A 164 19.65 1.37 -1.97
CA ARG A 164 20.46 2.59 -1.82
C ARG A 164 21.85 2.29 -1.26
N GLU A 165 21.94 1.37 -0.30
CA GLU A 165 23.21 0.93 0.28
C GLU A 165 23.98 0.07 -0.75
N LEU A 166 23.30 -0.85 -1.46
CA LEU A 166 23.91 -1.69 -2.50
C LEU A 166 24.45 -0.91 -3.71
N SER A 167 23.90 0.28 -4.01
CA SER A 167 24.41 1.13 -5.09
C SER A 167 25.71 1.86 -4.74
N GLN A 168 26.03 2.03 -3.46
CA GLN A 168 27.29 2.64 -3.03
C GLN A 168 28.45 1.64 -3.12
N ASP A 169 28.21 0.36 -2.82
CA ASP A 169 29.23 -0.70 -2.90
C ASP A 169 29.59 -1.14 -4.34
N ARG A 170 28.91 -0.62 -5.38
CA ARG A 170 29.20 -0.92 -6.80
C ARG A 170 29.98 0.18 -7.53
N LEU A 171 30.47 1.19 -6.81
CA LEU A 171 31.23 2.31 -7.36
C LEU A 171 32.71 2.37 -6.91
N ASP A 172 33.21 1.32 -6.25
CA ASP A 172 34.64 1.09 -5.97
C ASP A 172 35.16 -0.10 -6.79
#